data_AF-A0A920PDZ6-F1
#
_entry.id   AF-A0A920PDZ6-F1
#
_cell.length_a   1.000
_cell.length_b   1.000
_cell.length_c   1.000
_cell.angle_alpha   90.00
_cell.angle_beta   90.00
_cell.angle_gamma   90.00
#
_symmetry.space_group_name_H-M   'P 1'
#
loop_
_entity.id
_entity.type
_entity.pdbx_description
1 polymer ?
#
loop_
_entity_poly.entity_id
_entity_poly.type
_entity_poly.pdbx_seq_one_letter_code
_entity_poly.pdbx_strand_id
1 'polypeptide(L)'
;MIFGKEVKDIYDAHLFKGDREFGDILEKIKELGLYEDSIIIFTSDHGVGLDKHRGGHASYSRTYNVNLQIPFLIKLPGVSALKFKHLFSY
;
A
#
# COMPACT_ATOMS: atom_id res chain seq x y z
N MET A 1 19.02 -5.11 -7.54
CA MET A 1 17.87 -6.03 -7.72
C MET A 1 17.60 -6.17 -9.20
N ILE A 2 17.37 -7.39 -9.67
CA ILE A 2 16.92 -7.66 -11.03
C ILE A 2 15.53 -8.26 -10.88
N PHE A 3 14.51 -7.51 -11.28
CA PHE A 3 13.15 -8.04 -11.38
C PHE A 3 13.03 -8.79 -12.71
N GLY A 4 12.25 -9.87 -12.73
CA GLY A 4 11.95 -10.60 -13.96
C GLY A 4 11.03 -9.82 -14.90
N LYS A 5 10.44 -10.51 -15.87
CA LYS A 5 9.54 -9.92 -16.88
C LYS A 5 8.09 -10.37 -16.70
N GLU A 6 7.82 -11.23 -15.72
CA GLU A 6 6.45 -11.62 -15.45
C GLU A 6 5.70 -10.43 -14.86
N VAL A 7 4.39 -10.47 -15.02
CA VAL A 7 3.48 -9.46 -14.53
C VAL A 7 3.67 -9.16 -13.03
N LYS A 8 3.87 -10.22 -12.23
CA LYS A 8 4.16 -10.08 -10.80
C LYS A 8 5.51 -9.40 -10.54
N ASP A 9 6.53 -9.70 -11.34
CA ASP A 9 7.86 -9.09 -11.19
C ASP A 9 7.81 -7.58 -11.44
N ILE A 10 7.03 -7.16 -12.45
CA ILE A 10 6.83 -5.74 -12.77
C ILE A 10 6.09 -5.04 -11.62
N TYR A 11 5.07 -5.69 -11.05
CA TYR A 11 4.37 -5.17 -9.89
C TYR A 11 5.30 -5.05 -8.67
N ASP A 12 6.13 -6.05 -8.39
CA ASP A 12 7.11 -6.02 -7.30
C ASP A 12 8.16 -4.91 -7.52
N ALA A 13 8.56 -4.66 -8.78
CA ALA A 13 9.44 -3.54 -9.14
C ALA A 13 8.80 -2.17 -8.83
N HIS A 14 7.51 -2.01 -9.13
CA HIS A 14 6.76 -0.80 -8.80
C HIS A 14 6.59 -0.63 -7.29
N LEU A 15 6.29 -1.70 -6.54
CA LEU A 15 6.24 -1.67 -5.09
C LEU A 15 7.58 -1.23 -4.50
N PHE A 16 8.69 -1.79 -4.97
CA PHE A 16 10.02 -1.41 -4.51
C PHE A 16 10.38 0.05 -4.81
N LYS A 17 9.95 0.56 -5.97
CA LYS A 17 10.12 1.98 -6.28
C LYS A 17 9.26 2.85 -5.36
N GLY A 18 7.97 2.53 -5.20
CA GLY A 18 7.04 3.27 -4.35
C GLY A 18 7.46 3.28 -2.87
N ASP A 19 7.97 2.16 -2.35
CA ASP A 19 8.51 2.07 -0.99
C ASP A 19 9.67 3.05 -0.76
N ARG A 20 10.60 3.15 -1.71
CA ARG A 20 11.71 4.10 -1.64
C ARG A 20 11.23 5.56 -1.71
N GLU A 21 10.36 5.87 -2.66
CA GLU A 21 9.82 7.24 -2.81
C GLU A 21 8.99 7.65 -1.58
N PHE A 22 8.22 6.74 -0.99
CA PHE A 22 7.51 6.97 0.26
C PHE A 22 8.46 7.16 1.44
N GLY A 23 9.54 6.37 1.50
CA GLY A 23 10.62 6.55 2.46
C GLY A 23 11.23 7.95 2.42
N ASP A 24 11.53 8.46 1.22
CA ASP A 24 12.08 9.82 1.04
C ASP A 24 11.13 10.90 1.58
N ILE A 25 9.81 10.74 1.36
CA ILE A 25 8.80 11.65 1.91
C ILE A 25 8.80 11.59 3.44
N LEU A 26 8.82 10.38 4.03
CA LEU A 26 8.84 10.21 5.48
C LEU A 26 10.10 10.78 6.12
N GLU A 27 11.27 10.56 5.52
CA GLU A 27 12.52 11.15 5.98
C GLU A 27 12.44 12.68 5.93
N LYS A 28 11.86 13.25 4.86
CA LYS A 28 11.70 14.70 4.80
C LYS A 28 10.80 15.25 5.90
N ILE A 29 9.71 14.54 6.21
CA ILE A 29 8.81 14.90 7.32
C ILE A 29 9.55 14.85 8.67
N LYS A 30 10.44 13.86 8.88
CA LYS A 30 11.29 13.77 10.09
C LYS A 30 12.30 14.90 10.18
N GLU A 31 12.99 15.22 9.08
CA GLU A 31 13.97 16.34 9.02
C GLU A 31 13.33 17.68 9.39
N LEU A 32 12.07 17.90 9.00
CA LEU A 32 11.31 19.11 9.33
C LEU A 32 10.79 19.12 10.78
N GLY A 33 11.02 18.06 11.56
CA GLY A 33 10.52 17.92 12.93
C GLY A 33 9.01 17.69 13.02
N LEU A 34 8.35 17.35 11.90
CA LEU A 34 6.89 17.22 11.83
C LEU A 34 6.39 15.80 12.13
N TYR A 35 7.28 14.82 12.12
CA TYR A 35 6.89 13.41 12.17
C TYR A 35 6.09 13.06 13.42
N GLU A 36 6.53 13.47 14.62
CA GLU A 36 5.91 13.09 15.89
C GLU A 36 4.47 13.58 16.05
N ASP A 37 4.19 14.81 15.59
CA ASP A 37 2.87 15.45 15.73
C ASP A 37 1.96 15.25 14.50
N SER A 38 2.45 14.61 13.44
CA SER A 38 1.66 14.33 12.23
C SER A 38 0.78 13.09 12.36
N ILE A 39 -0.42 13.16 11.77
CA ILE A 39 -1.21 11.98 11.40
C ILE A 39 -0.75 11.53 10.01
N ILE A 40 -0.35 10.27 9.87
CA ILE A 40 0.07 9.70 8.59
C ILE A 40 -0.84 8.52 8.28
N ILE A 41 -1.51 8.55 7.14
CA ILE A 41 -2.39 7.49 6.65
C ILE A 41 -1.78 6.92 5.38
N PHE A 42 -1.52 5.62 5.37
CA PHE A 42 -1.11 4.88 4.18
C PHE A 42 -2.23 3.92 3.78
N THR A 43 -2.68 4.05 2.54
CA THR A 43 -3.82 3.29 1.99
C THR A 43 -3.68 3.09 0.49
N SER A 44 -4.54 2.27 -0.09
CA SER A 44 -4.76 2.17 -1.54
C SER A 44 -6.23 2.47 -1.86
N ASP A 45 -6.53 2.82 -3.11
CA ASP A 45 -7.90 2.97 -3.62
C ASP A 45 -8.55 1.60 -3.92
N HIS A 46 -7.75 0.67 -4.44
CA HIS A 46 -8.12 -0.72 -4.65
C HIS A 46 -6.88 -1.65 -4.64
N GLY A 47 -7.11 -2.95 -4.65
CA GLY A 47 -6.09 -3.98 -4.88
C GLY A 47 -5.90 -4.30 -6.37
N VAL A 48 -5.08 -5.30 -6.68
CA VAL A 48 -4.87 -5.79 -8.06
C VAL A 48 -4.80 -7.32 -8.10
N GLY A 49 -5.45 -7.91 -9.10
CA GLY A 49 -5.59 -9.37 -9.21
C GLY A 49 -4.33 -10.14 -9.58
N LEU A 50 -3.31 -9.51 -10.16
CA LEU A 50 -2.07 -10.14 -10.63
C LEU A 50 -2.31 -11.47 -11.37
N ASP A 51 -3.24 -11.46 -12.33
CA ASP A 51 -3.63 -12.60 -13.18
C ASP A 51 -4.29 -13.80 -12.46
N LYS A 52 -4.68 -13.66 -11.19
CA LYS A 52 -5.36 -14.73 -10.43
C LYS A 52 -6.80 -15.05 -10.88
N HIS A 53 -7.35 -14.33 -11.87
CA HIS A 53 -8.70 -14.56 -12.41
C HIS A 53 -8.79 -14.35 -13.93
N ARG A 54 -9.74 -15.05 -14.58
CA ARG A 54 -10.04 -14.93 -16.02
C ARG A 54 -10.52 -13.51 -16.36
N GLY A 55 -9.64 -12.70 -16.94
CA GLY A 55 -9.90 -11.30 -17.29
C GLY A 55 -8.66 -10.40 -17.42
N GLY A 56 -7.47 -10.89 -17.04
CA GLY A 56 -6.22 -10.13 -17.15
C GLY A 56 -6.07 -9.03 -16.09
N HIS A 57 -4.96 -8.29 -16.22
CA HIS A 57 -4.39 -7.37 -15.23
C HIS A 57 -5.28 -6.21 -14.76
N ALA A 58 -6.40 -5.94 -15.45
CA ALA A 58 -7.17 -4.71 -15.33
C ALA A 58 -8.65 -4.94 -15.03
N SER A 59 -8.98 -5.98 -14.27
CA SER A 59 -10.37 -6.18 -13.85
C SER A 59 -10.74 -5.32 -12.63
N TYR A 60 -10.55 -4.01 -12.73
CA TYR A 60 -10.91 -2.98 -11.73
C TYR A 60 -12.41 -2.99 -11.36
N SER A 61 -13.24 -3.67 -12.14
CA SER A 61 -14.70 -3.72 -12.01
C SER A 61 -15.24 -4.98 -11.30
N ARG A 62 -14.39 -5.78 -10.64
CA ARG A 62 -14.83 -7.02 -9.99
C ARG A 62 -14.65 -7.00 -8.48
N THR A 63 -15.68 -7.48 -7.79
CA THR A 63 -15.80 -7.59 -6.32
C THR A 63 -15.01 -8.77 -5.72
N TYR A 64 -13.88 -9.15 -6.32
CA TYR A 64 -13.00 -10.17 -5.76
C TYR A 64 -12.12 -9.58 -4.65
N ASN A 65 -11.81 -10.38 -3.63
CA ASN A 65 -10.97 -9.96 -2.51
C ASN A 65 -9.63 -9.34 -2.94
N VAL A 66 -9.02 -9.84 -4.03
CA VAL A 66 -7.75 -9.30 -4.56
C VAL A 66 -7.86 -7.85 -5.06
N ASN A 67 -9.06 -7.39 -5.39
CA ASN A 67 -9.32 -6.01 -5.80
C ASN A 67 -9.88 -5.15 -4.65
N LEU A 68 -10.51 -5.77 -3.64
CA LEU A 68 -11.19 -5.06 -2.56
C LEU A 68 -10.33 -4.91 -1.29
N GLN A 69 -9.40 -5.82 -1.04
CA GLN A 69 -8.52 -5.74 0.12
C GLN A 69 -7.34 -4.82 -0.17
N ILE A 70 -7.18 -3.81 0.68
CA ILE A 70 -6.15 -2.77 0.57
C ILE A 70 -5.30 -2.72 1.84
N PRO A 71 -4.03 -2.23 1.76
CA PRO A 71 -3.32 -1.81 2.95
C PRO A 71 -4.06 -0.65 3.61
N PHE A 72 -4.09 -0.63 4.95
CA PHE A 72 -4.62 0.50 5.71
C PHE A 72 -3.84 0.63 7.01
N LEU A 73 -3.00 1.66 7.08
CA LEU A 73 -2.14 1.96 8.22
C LEU A 73 -2.38 3.41 8.63
N ILE A 74 -2.52 3.64 9.94
CA ILE A 74 -2.63 4.98 10.51
C ILE A 74 -1.59 5.11 11.61
N LYS A 75 -0.71 6.11 11.48
CA LYS A 75 0.13 6.59 12.57
C LYS A 75 -0.56 7.80 13.20
N LEU A 76 -0.82 7.71 14.51
CA LEU A 76 -1.38 8.80 15.32
C LEU A 76 -0.32 9.25 16.35
N PRO A 77 -0.21 10.56 16.65
CA PRO A 77 0.66 11.07 17.71
C PRO A 77 0.33 10.43 19.07
N GLY A 78 1.35 10.00 19.80
CA GLY A 78 1.21 9.44 21.16
C GLY A 78 0.51 8.07 21.26
N VAL A 79 0.18 7.43 20.15
CA VAL A 79 -0.50 6.12 20.12
C VAL A 79 0.49 5.03 19.74
N SER A 80 0.61 4.02 20.61
CA SER A 80 1.40 2.82 20.31
C SER A 80 0.72 1.94 19.26
N ALA A 81 1.52 1.15 18.53
CA ALA A 81 1.02 0.30 17.45
C ALA A 81 -0.02 -0.72 17.95
N LEU A 82 -1.18 -0.74 17.30
CA LEU A 82 -2.24 -1.73 17.50
C LEU A 82 -2.50 -2.45 16.18
N LYS A 83 -2.91 -3.73 16.26
CA LYS A 83 -3.28 -4.52 15.09
C LYS A 83 -4.72 -4.97 15.19
N PHE A 84 -5.54 -4.47 14.27
CA PHE A 84 -6.91 -4.89 14.12
C PHE A 84 -7.00 -5.99 13.06
N LYS A 85 -7.84 -6.99 13.31
CA LYS A 85 -8.26 -7.97 12.30
C LYS A 85 -9.71 -7.66 11.94
N HIS A 86 -10.11 -7.95 10.70
CA HIS A 86 -11.50 -7.81 10.26
C HIS A 86 -12.04 -6.37 10.31
N LEU A 87 -11.20 -5.39 9.93
CA LEU A 87 -11.65 -4.02 9.71
C LEU A 87 -12.35 -3.94 8.35
N PHE A 88 -13.58 -3.44 8.33
CA PHE A 88 -14.39 -3.26 7.13
C PHE A 88 -15.04 -1.88 7.13
N SER A 89 -15.36 -1.37 5.95
CA SER A 89 -16.28 -0.24 5.76
C SER A 89 -17.65 -0.78 5.33
N TYR A 90 -18.71 -0.15 5.82
CA TYR A 90 -20.08 -0.38 5.34
C TYR A 90 -20.38 0.45 4.10
#